data_AF-A0A8D3C7Q1-F1
#
_entry.id   AF-A0A8D3C7Q1-F1
#
_cell.length_a   1.000
_cell.length_b   1.000
_cell.length_c   1.000
_cell.angle_alpha   90.00
_cell.angle_beta   90.00
_cell.angle_gamma   90.00
#
_symmetry.space_group_name_H-M   'P 1'
#
loop_
_entity.id
_entity.type
_entity.pdbx_description
1 polymer ?
#
loop_
_entity_poly.entity_id
_entity_poly.type
_entity_poly.pdbx_seq_one_letter_code
_entity_poly.pdbx_strand_id
1 'polypeptide(L)'
;MNYVNDNNNNLNLSLQRCQCIMPDDMARPLVRGGGGSRHLEASLSEPGAPVVGILGTGDFSRSLARRLVASGYQVVVGSRNPKRLSALFPEEAEVMSQLEAAGHADLVFVAVFPEHHSTLSQLKPALAGKTLVDVSNGLQINRDGPSNAQQLADLFPESFVVKGFNTISAWTLQTGPRDGSRQVFLCSDHHKAKSAVTQLCRRMGFVPVDMGFLSSSLEIENIPFYLFPSWHIPILCTLALFIFFYLYNFTRDVLHPYITERKSVFYKMPIETVNVTLPSVALVMLALVYLPGLSASYLQLWRGTKYSLFPNWLDRWLTRRKQFGLCSFLCAVLHAVYSLSLPMRKSARYKLLTAAFKQVKQGVEDSWVDEEVWRMELYLSVGIMALGLLSLLAVTSLPSVANAVNWREFSFIQSTLGYGALFMATLHTLLFGWDRAFSWDQYRFYLPPTFLLVLILPLGALLGRLALVLPCVALRLRQIRRGWERSQYIRFTLTDGGCHDRLEDASAV
;
A
#
# COMPACT_ATOMS: atom_id res chain seq x y z
N MET A 1 27.33 -73.71 17.49
CA MET A 1 27.98 -74.72 16.63
C MET A 1 28.90 -73.94 15.71
N ASN A 2 30.19 -74.28 15.67
CA ASN A 2 31.24 -73.39 15.11
C ASN A 2 31.48 -73.68 13.63
N TYR A 3 31.87 -72.66 12.85
CA TYR A 3 32.90 -72.57 11.79
C TYR A 3 32.79 -71.08 11.30
N VAL A 4 33.82 -70.20 11.35
CA VAL A 4 35.14 -70.18 10.66
C VAL A 4 34.94 -70.11 9.14
N ASN A 5 35.44 -69.12 8.36
CA ASN A 5 36.25 -67.90 8.62
C ASN A 5 35.97 -66.87 7.46
N ASP A 6 36.67 -65.77 7.12
CA ASP A 6 37.98 -65.18 7.48
C ASP A 6 38.08 -63.65 7.12
N ASN A 7 39.24 -63.03 7.40
CA ASN A 7 39.91 -61.90 6.70
C ASN A 7 39.27 -60.49 6.57
N ASN A 8 39.76 -59.60 7.44
CA ASN A 8 40.40 -58.31 7.12
C ASN A 8 40.35 -57.76 5.67
N ASN A 9 39.95 -56.49 5.51
CA ASN A 9 40.96 -55.44 5.34
C ASN A 9 40.48 -54.02 5.65
N ASN A 10 41.42 -53.09 5.86
CA ASN A 10 41.17 -51.70 6.23
C ASN A 10 40.69 -50.84 5.06
N LEU A 11 39.82 -49.87 5.34
CA LEU A 11 39.75 -48.59 4.60
C LEU A 11 39.19 -47.51 5.52
N ASN A 12 39.81 -46.32 5.53
CA ASN A 12 39.53 -45.26 6.49
C ASN A 12 39.40 -43.91 5.75
N LEU A 13 38.47 -43.07 6.21
CA LEU A 13 38.28 -41.65 5.85
C LEU A 13 38.09 -41.28 4.36
N SER A 14 36.84 -41.06 3.94
CA SER A 14 36.39 -39.69 3.64
C SER A 14 34.87 -39.54 3.80
N LEU A 15 34.39 -38.36 4.21
CA LEU A 15 32.97 -38.07 4.42
C LEU A 15 32.37 -37.37 3.20
N GLN A 16 31.79 -38.16 2.30
CA GLN A 16 31.19 -37.64 1.06
C GLN A 16 29.73 -37.22 1.31
N ARG A 17 29.41 -35.93 1.12
CA ARG A 17 28.03 -35.41 1.22
C ARG A 17 27.22 -35.89 0.01
N CYS A 18 26.08 -36.53 0.24
CA CYS A 18 25.11 -36.81 -0.82
C CYS A 18 24.49 -35.51 -1.34
N GLN A 19 24.69 -35.21 -2.63
CA GLN A 19 23.83 -34.32 -3.40
C GLN A 19 22.92 -35.19 -4.28
N CYS A 20 21.61 -35.05 -4.14
CA CYS A 20 20.67 -35.72 -5.03
C CYS A 20 20.61 -34.98 -6.37
N ILE A 21 20.91 -35.68 -7.45
CA ILE A 21 20.74 -35.19 -8.82
C ILE A 21 19.24 -35.15 -9.16
N MET A 22 18.78 -34.09 -9.81
CA MET A 22 17.49 -34.07 -10.53
C MET A 22 17.74 -33.93 -12.03
N PRO A 23 16.89 -34.54 -12.88
CA PRO A 23 17.12 -34.62 -14.32
C PRO A 23 16.85 -33.29 -15.07
N ASP A 24 17.48 -33.17 -16.23
CA ASP A 24 17.52 -31.97 -17.06
C ASP A 24 16.42 -32.00 -18.14
N ASP A 25 15.22 -31.50 -17.81
CA ASP A 25 14.06 -31.55 -18.74
C ASP A 25 13.10 -30.34 -18.60
N MET A 26 13.66 -29.14 -18.46
CA MET A 26 12.91 -27.86 -18.43
C MET A 26 13.30 -26.90 -19.57
N ALA A 27 13.96 -27.41 -20.62
CA ALA A 27 14.58 -26.63 -21.70
C ALA A 27 13.67 -26.38 -22.92
N ARG A 28 12.35 -26.19 -22.75
CA ARG A 28 11.42 -25.84 -23.85
C ARG A 28 10.34 -24.82 -23.43
N PRO A 29 10.24 -23.64 -24.08
CA PRO A 29 9.21 -22.66 -23.77
C PRO A 29 7.85 -23.05 -24.40
N LEU A 30 6.86 -23.35 -23.55
CA LEU A 30 5.48 -23.62 -23.96
C LEU A 30 4.65 -22.33 -24.11
N VAL A 31 4.83 -21.59 -25.21
CA VAL A 31 3.77 -20.78 -25.89
C VAL A 31 4.23 -20.51 -27.33
N ARG A 32 3.33 -20.66 -28.31
CA ARG A 32 3.57 -20.32 -29.72
C ARG A 32 2.40 -19.51 -30.29
N GLY A 33 2.50 -18.18 -30.28
CA GLY A 33 1.60 -17.31 -31.05
C GLY A 33 1.32 -15.91 -30.46
N GLY A 34 1.31 -14.90 -31.34
CA GLY A 34 0.34 -13.81 -31.26
C GLY A 34 0.53 -12.70 -30.20
N GLY A 35 1.71 -12.11 -30.07
CA GLY A 35 1.89 -10.90 -29.25
C GLY A 35 3.08 -10.06 -29.67
N GLY A 36 2.83 -8.88 -30.24
CA GLY A 36 3.85 -8.00 -30.81
C GLY A 36 4.73 -7.30 -29.75
N SER A 37 5.69 -8.03 -29.19
CA SER A 37 6.76 -7.41 -28.39
C SER A 37 7.62 -6.53 -29.29
N ARG A 38 7.51 -5.21 -29.13
CA ARG A 38 8.48 -4.27 -29.71
C ARG A 38 9.81 -4.43 -28.98
N HIS A 39 10.64 -5.35 -29.49
CA HIS A 39 12.07 -5.28 -29.28
C HIS A 39 12.52 -3.88 -29.69
N LEU A 40 13.18 -3.15 -28.80
CA LEU A 40 14.06 -2.07 -29.26
C LEU A 40 15.28 -2.79 -29.84
N GLU A 41 15.31 -2.92 -31.15
CA GLU A 41 16.57 -3.11 -31.87
C GLU A 41 17.45 -1.90 -31.55
N ALA A 42 18.75 -2.13 -31.32
CA ALA A 42 19.69 -1.06 -31.04
C ALA A 42 19.95 -0.28 -32.33
N SER A 43 19.13 0.74 -32.58
CA SER A 43 19.36 1.71 -33.64
C SER A 43 20.72 2.37 -33.41
N LEU A 44 21.68 2.13 -34.31
CA LEU A 44 22.94 2.85 -34.36
C LEU A 44 22.66 4.36 -34.24
N SER A 45 23.40 5.05 -33.35
CA SER A 45 23.16 6.45 -33.01
C SER A 45 23.09 7.34 -34.25
N GLU A 46 21.90 7.81 -34.59
CA GLU A 46 21.72 8.67 -35.78
C GLU A 46 22.59 9.94 -35.68
N PRO A 47 23.16 10.42 -36.80
CA PRO A 47 23.94 11.64 -36.82
C PRO A 47 23.05 12.84 -36.47
N GLY A 48 23.26 13.40 -35.27
CA GLY A 48 22.37 14.42 -34.66
C GLY A 48 21.61 13.95 -33.42
N ALA A 49 21.79 12.68 -32.99
CA ALA A 49 21.27 12.21 -31.71
C ALA A 49 21.85 13.04 -30.54
N PRO A 50 21.02 13.57 -29.63
CA PRO A 50 21.48 14.48 -28.58
C PRO A 50 22.42 13.80 -27.58
N VAL A 51 23.47 14.52 -27.19
CA VAL A 51 24.50 14.07 -26.24
C VAL A 51 24.02 14.26 -24.80
N VAL A 52 24.19 13.23 -23.97
CA VAL A 52 23.86 13.23 -22.54
C VAL A 52 25.12 12.95 -21.72
N GLY A 53 25.41 13.83 -20.77
CA GLY A 53 26.55 13.69 -19.86
C GLY A 53 26.19 12.90 -18.61
N ILE A 54 27.16 12.17 -18.06
CA ILE A 54 27.07 11.54 -16.75
C ILE A 54 28.35 11.83 -15.97
N LEU A 55 28.26 12.52 -14.84
CA LEU A 55 29.37 12.73 -13.91
C LEU A 55 29.35 11.64 -12.84
N GLY A 56 30.44 10.87 -12.74
CA GLY A 56 30.54 9.73 -11.84
C GLY A 56 30.46 8.39 -12.56
N THR A 57 31.04 7.35 -11.93
CA THR A 57 31.30 6.05 -12.58
C THR A 57 30.80 4.84 -11.78
N GLY A 58 29.89 5.07 -10.83
CA GLY A 58 29.27 4.03 -10.01
C GLY A 58 28.21 3.18 -10.75
N ASP A 59 27.61 2.22 -10.05
CA ASP A 59 26.64 1.26 -10.61
C ASP A 59 25.42 1.93 -11.25
N PHE A 60 24.92 3.01 -10.64
CA PHE A 60 23.85 3.81 -11.23
C PHE A 60 24.28 4.42 -12.57
N SER A 61 25.48 5.01 -12.64
CA SER A 61 26.06 5.62 -13.84
C SER A 61 26.19 4.62 -14.98
N ARG A 62 26.73 3.43 -14.71
CA ARG A 62 26.88 2.33 -15.68
C ARG A 62 25.52 1.85 -16.21
N SER A 63 24.54 1.78 -15.33
CA SER A 63 23.17 1.35 -15.65
C SER A 63 22.42 2.39 -16.47
N LEU A 64 22.57 3.67 -16.12
CA LEU A 64 22.00 4.81 -16.81
C LEU A 64 22.60 4.97 -18.21
N ALA A 65 23.93 4.85 -18.36
CA ALA A 65 24.61 4.88 -19.65
C ALA A 65 24.05 3.80 -20.60
N ARG A 66 23.96 2.55 -20.14
CA ARG A 66 23.34 1.45 -20.90
C ARG A 66 21.90 1.76 -21.29
N ARG A 67 21.09 2.38 -20.41
CA ARG A 67 19.71 2.72 -20.74
C ARG A 67 19.59 3.86 -21.75
N LEU A 68 20.46 4.86 -21.68
CA LEU A 68 20.53 5.99 -22.61
C LEU A 68 20.97 5.55 -24.01
N VAL A 69 22.06 4.77 -24.12
CA VAL A 69 22.52 4.14 -25.37
C VAL A 69 21.40 3.30 -25.98
N ALA A 70 20.79 2.39 -25.21
CA ALA A 70 19.65 1.58 -25.65
C ALA A 70 18.34 2.36 -25.86
N SER A 71 18.36 3.69 -25.75
CA SER A 71 17.26 4.60 -26.11
C SER A 71 17.64 5.54 -27.28
N GLY A 72 18.84 5.40 -27.85
CA GLY A 72 19.35 6.19 -28.97
C GLY A 72 19.88 7.58 -28.58
N TYR A 73 20.51 7.69 -27.41
CA TYR A 73 21.29 8.87 -27.01
C TYR A 73 22.79 8.59 -27.14
N GLN A 74 23.56 9.60 -27.56
CA GLN A 74 25.02 9.59 -27.39
C GLN A 74 25.34 9.88 -25.92
N VAL A 75 26.30 9.17 -25.32
CA VAL A 75 26.58 9.26 -23.88
C VAL A 75 28.06 9.55 -23.64
N VAL A 76 28.34 10.64 -22.91
CA VAL A 76 29.69 10.99 -22.43
C VAL A 76 29.77 10.85 -20.91
N VAL A 77 30.82 10.20 -20.41
CA VAL A 77 30.95 9.84 -18.99
C VAL A 77 32.21 10.48 -18.41
N GLY A 78 32.01 11.42 -17.48
CA GLY A 78 33.07 12.13 -16.77
C GLY A 78 33.64 11.30 -15.62
N SER A 79 34.86 10.81 -15.80
CA SER A 79 35.59 10.00 -14.84
C SER A 79 36.80 10.74 -14.24
N ARG A 80 37.11 10.46 -12.97
CA ARG A 80 38.40 10.84 -12.33
C ARG A 80 39.59 10.02 -12.86
N ASN A 81 39.32 8.89 -13.49
CA ASN A 81 40.31 8.04 -14.16
C ASN A 81 39.63 7.31 -15.34
N PRO A 82 39.55 7.95 -16.53
CA PRO A 82 38.84 7.37 -17.66
C PRO A 82 39.47 6.05 -18.15
N LYS A 83 40.80 6.04 -18.29
CA LYS A 83 41.58 4.88 -18.79
C LYS A 83 41.33 3.58 -18.03
N ARG A 84 41.01 3.64 -16.72
CA ARG A 84 40.73 2.46 -15.90
C ARG A 84 39.28 1.96 -16.02
N LEU A 85 38.33 2.83 -16.38
CA LEU A 85 36.90 2.55 -16.21
C LEU A 85 36.09 2.45 -17.51
N SER A 86 36.68 2.79 -18.66
CA SER A 86 36.07 2.60 -19.99
C SER A 86 35.48 1.20 -20.18
N ALA A 87 36.26 0.16 -19.89
CA ALA A 87 35.87 -1.26 -20.00
C ALA A 87 34.73 -1.72 -19.06
N LEU A 88 34.13 -0.83 -18.25
CA LEU A 88 32.96 -1.11 -17.41
C LEU A 88 31.66 -0.47 -17.95
N PHE A 89 31.77 0.35 -18.99
CA PHE A 89 30.66 1.02 -19.68
C PHE A 89 30.31 0.29 -20.99
N PRO A 90 29.13 0.55 -21.61
CA PRO A 90 28.86 0.10 -22.98
C PRO A 90 29.86 0.75 -23.95
N GLU A 91 30.22 0.07 -25.04
CA GLU A 91 31.25 0.51 -25.99
C GLU A 91 30.85 1.80 -26.73
N GLU A 92 29.55 2.05 -26.83
CA GLU A 92 28.93 3.23 -27.43
C GLU A 92 28.87 4.46 -26.49
N ALA A 93 29.46 4.37 -25.28
CA ALA A 93 29.55 5.48 -24.32
C ALA A 93 31.01 5.90 -24.06
N GLU A 94 31.34 7.15 -24.40
CA GLU A 94 32.70 7.67 -24.30
C GLU A 94 33.07 8.04 -22.86
N VAL A 95 34.06 7.35 -22.29
CA VAL A 95 34.55 7.63 -20.93
C VAL A 95 35.78 8.54 -20.97
N MET A 96 35.60 9.79 -20.58
CA MET A 96 36.58 10.89 -20.66
C MET A 96 36.79 11.56 -19.29
N SER A 97 37.55 12.66 -19.21
CA SER A 97 37.67 13.42 -17.95
C SER A 97 36.36 14.11 -17.58
N GLN A 98 36.22 14.50 -16.32
CA GLN A 98 35.03 15.22 -15.83
C GLN A 98 34.84 16.59 -16.49
N LEU A 99 35.92 17.27 -16.90
CA LEU A 99 35.86 18.58 -17.54
C LEU A 99 35.44 18.46 -19.01
N GLU A 100 35.97 17.48 -19.74
CA GLU A 100 35.57 17.19 -21.11
C GLU A 100 34.07 16.77 -21.16
N ALA A 101 33.64 15.84 -20.30
CA ALA A 101 32.26 15.38 -20.27
C ALA A 101 31.24 16.48 -19.88
N ALA A 102 31.66 17.44 -19.05
CA ALA A 102 30.85 18.61 -18.69
C ALA A 102 30.64 19.56 -19.89
N GLY A 103 31.65 19.73 -20.75
CA GLY A 103 31.57 20.57 -21.95
C GLY A 103 30.64 20.00 -23.02
N HIS A 104 30.78 18.71 -23.34
CA HIS A 104 30.16 18.09 -24.53
C HIS A 104 28.63 17.89 -24.48
N ALA A 105 27.98 17.99 -23.32
CA ALA A 105 26.54 17.73 -23.19
C ALA A 105 25.81 18.86 -22.46
N ASP A 106 24.60 19.23 -22.89
CA ASP A 106 23.80 20.29 -22.25
C ASP A 106 22.85 19.78 -21.16
N LEU A 107 22.73 18.46 -21.03
CA LEU A 107 22.02 17.76 -19.97
C LEU A 107 23.00 16.76 -19.34
N VAL A 108 23.32 16.97 -18.07
CA VAL A 108 24.35 16.23 -17.34
C VAL A 108 23.75 15.62 -16.07
N PHE A 109 23.81 14.30 -15.96
CA PHE A 109 23.41 13.57 -14.75
C PHE A 109 24.52 13.61 -13.70
N VAL A 110 24.19 14.07 -12.49
CA VAL A 110 25.12 14.12 -11.35
C VAL A 110 24.98 12.81 -10.56
N ALA A 111 25.67 11.77 -11.04
CA ALA A 111 25.61 10.40 -10.52
C ALA A 111 26.75 10.11 -9.51
N VAL A 112 26.90 11.02 -8.55
CA VAL A 112 27.82 10.93 -7.40
C VAL A 112 27.04 11.10 -6.09
N PHE A 113 27.64 10.76 -4.95
CA PHE A 113 27.01 10.98 -3.65
C PHE A 113 27.09 12.47 -3.23
N PRO A 114 26.12 12.99 -2.44
CA PRO A 114 26.06 14.41 -2.06
C PRO A 114 27.34 14.94 -1.40
N GLU A 115 27.95 14.14 -0.53
CA GLU A 115 29.24 14.41 0.14
C GLU A 115 30.40 14.71 -0.85
N HIS A 116 30.27 14.27 -2.10
CA HIS A 116 31.24 14.50 -3.17
C HIS A 116 30.86 15.67 -4.10
N HIS A 117 29.69 16.31 -3.96
CA HIS A 117 29.26 17.41 -4.85
C HIS A 117 30.25 18.59 -4.85
N SER A 118 30.86 18.89 -3.69
CA SER A 118 31.91 19.92 -3.54
C SER A 118 33.12 19.69 -4.45
N THR A 119 33.48 18.42 -4.74
CA THR A 119 34.60 18.06 -5.63
C THR A 119 34.36 18.45 -7.08
N LEU A 120 33.10 18.67 -7.48
CA LEU A 120 32.73 19.10 -8.82
C LEU A 120 32.89 20.62 -9.01
N SER A 121 33.27 21.39 -7.97
CA SER A 121 33.33 22.86 -8.02
C SER A 121 34.26 23.42 -9.11
N GLN A 122 35.26 22.66 -9.56
CA GLN A 122 36.14 23.04 -10.67
C GLN A 122 35.41 23.03 -12.04
N LEU A 123 34.27 22.34 -12.13
CA LEU A 123 33.48 22.21 -13.35
C LEU A 123 32.47 23.35 -13.54
N LYS A 124 32.31 24.27 -12.56
CA LYS A 124 31.31 25.36 -12.62
C LYS A 124 31.31 26.12 -13.96
N PRO A 125 32.45 26.57 -14.53
CA PRO A 125 32.44 27.30 -15.80
C PRO A 125 31.99 26.44 -17.00
N ALA A 126 32.22 25.12 -16.95
CA ALA A 126 31.78 24.19 -18.00
C ALA A 126 30.32 23.77 -17.84
N LEU A 127 29.72 23.96 -16.66
CA LEU A 127 28.33 23.60 -16.33
C LEU A 127 27.36 24.79 -16.31
N ALA A 128 27.86 26.03 -16.45
CA ALA A 128 27.05 27.23 -16.59
C ALA A 128 26.05 27.11 -17.76
N GLY A 129 24.79 27.51 -17.53
CA GLY A 129 23.69 27.42 -18.48
C GLY A 129 23.14 26.00 -18.77
N LYS A 130 23.82 24.95 -18.32
CA LYS A 130 23.44 23.55 -18.59
C LYS A 130 22.44 22.99 -17.58
N THR A 131 21.74 21.92 -17.96
CA THR A 131 20.79 21.20 -17.09
C THR A 131 21.52 20.15 -16.25
N LEU A 132 21.44 20.25 -14.92
CA LEU A 132 21.98 19.24 -14.00
C LEU A 132 20.86 18.36 -13.47
N VAL A 133 20.95 17.05 -13.66
CA VAL A 133 19.96 16.10 -13.12
C VAL A 133 20.51 15.47 -11.84
N ASP A 134 19.95 15.85 -10.70
CA ASP A 134 20.27 15.25 -9.41
C ASP A 134 19.49 13.94 -9.24
N VAL A 135 20.24 12.83 -9.17
CA VAL A 135 19.72 11.46 -8.98
C VAL A 135 20.03 10.89 -7.59
N SER A 136 20.53 11.72 -6.68
CA SER A 136 20.97 11.30 -5.36
C SER A 136 19.78 10.93 -4.46
N ASN A 137 20.06 10.15 -3.40
CA ASN A 137 19.22 10.06 -2.22
C ASN A 137 20.04 10.52 -1.01
N GLY A 138 19.37 10.90 0.08
CA GLY A 138 20.05 11.04 1.37
C GLY A 138 20.58 9.69 1.88
N LEU A 139 21.34 9.71 2.97
CA LEU A 139 21.66 8.50 3.76
C LEU A 139 20.60 8.20 4.83
N GLN A 140 19.80 9.20 5.19
CA GLN A 140 18.71 9.13 6.16
C GLN A 140 17.56 10.07 5.73
N ILE A 141 16.39 9.93 6.35
CA ILE A 141 15.26 10.85 6.16
C ILE A 141 15.66 12.24 6.64
N ASN A 142 15.72 13.21 5.73
CA ASN A 142 15.91 14.62 6.05
C ASN A 142 14.53 15.28 6.28
N ARG A 143 14.40 16.09 7.31
CA ARG A 143 13.13 16.72 7.72
C ARG A 143 13.19 18.25 7.72
N ASP A 144 14.30 18.81 8.14
CA ASP A 144 14.41 20.22 8.54
C ASP A 144 15.55 20.97 7.80
N GLY A 145 16.35 20.29 6.97
CA GLY A 145 17.42 20.88 6.16
C GLY A 145 17.14 20.85 4.65
N PRO A 146 17.88 21.61 3.83
CA PRO A 146 17.71 21.62 2.37
C PRO A 146 17.99 20.25 1.74
N SER A 147 17.30 19.94 0.63
CA SER A 147 17.52 18.72 -0.15
C SER A 147 18.92 18.70 -0.79
N ASN A 148 19.36 17.52 -1.24
CA ASN A 148 20.62 17.41 -2.00
C ASN A 148 20.56 18.22 -3.30
N ALA A 149 19.39 18.26 -3.96
CA ALA A 149 19.20 19.01 -5.19
C ALA A 149 19.16 20.55 -4.97
N GLN A 150 18.69 21.02 -3.81
CA GLN A 150 18.81 22.43 -3.41
C GLN A 150 20.29 22.78 -3.15
N GLN A 151 21.00 21.96 -2.38
CA GLN A 151 22.44 22.13 -2.15
C GLN A 151 23.26 22.08 -3.44
N LEU A 152 22.84 21.29 -4.43
CA LEU A 152 23.45 21.28 -5.77
C LEU A 152 23.18 22.59 -6.54
N ALA A 153 22.00 23.19 -6.40
CA ALA A 153 21.68 24.48 -7.00
C ALA A 153 22.50 25.63 -6.35
N ASP A 154 22.65 25.61 -5.02
CA ASP A 154 23.52 26.56 -4.29
C ASP A 154 24.99 26.43 -4.73
N LEU A 155 25.44 25.21 -5.04
CA LEU A 155 26.78 24.98 -5.60
C LEU A 155 26.90 25.41 -7.06
N PHE A 156 25.85 25.32 -7.87
CA PHE A 156 25.86 25.62 -9.31
C PHE A 156 24.75 26.61 -9.70
N PRO A 157 24.82 27.88 -9.24
CA PRO A 157 23.73 28.85 -9.40
C PRO A 157 23.49 29.31 -10.84
N GLU A 158 24.45 29.11 -11.73
CA GLU A 158 24.32 29.38 -13.17
C GLU A 158 23.74 28.17 -13.95
N SER A 159 23.48 27.04 -13.28
CA SER A 159 22.99 25.80 -13.89
C SER A 159 21.55 25.51 -13.50
N PHE A 160 20.83 24.78 -14.36
CA PHE A 160 19.41 24.46 -14.13
C PHE A 160 19.25 23.08 -13.50
N VAL A 161 19.10 23.03 -12.17
CA VAL A 161 18.94 21.75 -11.45
C VAL A 161 17.53 21.17 -11.62
N VAL A 162 17.46 19.87 -11.91
CA VAL A 162 16.24 19.05 -11.95
C VAL A 162 16.44 17.85 -11.04
N LYS A 163 15.55 17.64 -10.06
CA LYS A 163 15.51 16.38 -9.30
C LYS A 163 14.87 15.30 -10.15
N GLY A 164 15.44 14.10 -10.19
CA GLY A 164 14.81 12.96 -10.88
C GLY A 164 15.50 11.62 -10.66
N PHE A 165 14.85 10.54 -11.10
CA PHE A 165 15.35 9.15 -11.17
C PHE A 165 15.84 8.49 -9.86
N ASN A 166 15.92 9.21 -8.74
CA ASN A 166 16.33 8.69 -7.43
C ASN A 166 15.42 7.56 -6.91
N THR A 167 14.18 7.46 -7.41
CA THR A 167 13.21 6.38 -7.13
C THR A 167 13.35 5.15 -8.05
N ILE A 168 14.28 5.17 -9.01
CA ILE A 168 14.55 4.07 -9.95
C ILE A 168 15.81 3.33 -9.51
N SER A 169 15.76 1.99 -9.48
CA SER A 169 16.95 1.19 -9.17
C SER A 169 17.88 1.09 -10.37
N ALA A 170 19.19 0.94 -10.11
CA ALA A 170 20.18 0.63 -11.14
C ALA A 170 19.79 -0.63 -11.96
N TRP A 171 19.24 -1.66 -11.30
CA TRP A 171 18.73 -2.86 -11.94
C TRP A 171 17.57 -2.60 -12.92
N THR A 172 16.66 -1.69 -12.58
CA THR A 172 15.54 -1.26 -13.44
C THR A 172 16.04 -0.51 -14.69
N LEU A 173 17.12 0.27 -14.57
CA LEU A 173 17.77 0.91 -15.71
C LEU A 173 18.41 -0.14 -16.65
N GLN A 174 19.07 -1.17 -16.11
CA GLN A 174 19.68 -2.25 -16.91
C GLN A 174 18.64 -3.14 -17.62
N THR A 175 17.60 -3.58 -16.90
CA THR A 175 16.62 -4.56 -17.41
C THR A 175 15.44 -3.92 -18.18
N GLY A 176 15.30 -2.60 -18.06
CA GLY A 176 14.20 -1.81 -18.60
C GLY A 176 12.99 -1.75 -17.65
N PRO A 177 12.07 -0.78 -17.85
CA PRO A 177 10.90 -0.55 -17.01
C PRO A 177 9.80 -1.61 -17.23
N ARG A 178 10.06 -2.86 -16.81
CA ARG A 178 9.13 -3.99 -16.95
C ARG A 178 8.01 -3.92 -15.91
N ASP A 179 8.35 -3.81 -14.63
CA ASP A 179 7.39 -3.82 -13.51
C ASP A 179 7.20 -2.43 -12.86
N GLY A 180 6.57 -2.40 -11.67
CA GLY A 180 5.92 -1.22 -11.06
C GLY A 180 6.75 0.06 -10.90
N SER A 181 8.08 -0.01 -10.88
CA SER A 181 8.98 1.15 -10.84
C SER A 181 9.10 1.85 -12.20
N ARG A 182 7.96 2.20 -12.82
CA ARG A 182 7.92 2.99 -14.07
C ARG A 182 7.82 4.49 -13.82
N GLN A 183 7.36 4.92 -12.64
CA GLN A 183 7.17 6.34 -12.32
C GLN A 183 8.47 7.00 -11.88
N VAL A 184 8.80 8.11 -12.54
CA VAL A 184 9.93 8.99 -12.21
C VAL A 184 9.37 10.33 -11.76
N PHE A 185 9.51 10.65 -10.48
CA PHE A 185 9.13 11.96 -9.96
C PHE A 185 10.17 12.99 -10.39
N LEU A 186 9.71 14.13 -10.94
CA LEU A 186 10.55 15.21 -11.45
C LEU A 186 10.12 16.55 -10.83
N CYS A 187 11.08 17.36 -10.39
CA CYS A 187 10.81 18.76 -10.02
C CYS A 187 11.99 19.68 -10.33
N SER A 188 11.69 20.93 -10.65
CA SER A 188 12.66 21.99 -10.99
C SER A 188 11.93 23.32 -11.16
N ASP A 189 12.63 24.41 -10.88
CA ASP A 189 12.13 25.77 -11.11
C ASP A 189 12.28 26.19 -12.59
N HIS A 190 13.18 25.56 -13.35
CA HIS A 190 13.38 25.87 -14.76
C HIS A 190 12.56 24.95 -15.68
N HIS A 191 11.44 25.48 -16.19
CA HIS A 191 10.49 24.73 -17.03
C HIS A 191 11.13 24.05 -18.27
N LYS A 192 12.07 24.72 -18.97
CA LYS A 192 12.73 24.14 -20.15
C LYS A 192 13.58 22.91 -19.78
N ALA A 193 14.38 23.01 -18.71
CA ALA A 193 15.18 21.90 -18.20
C ALA A 193 14.29 20.72 -17.77
N LYS A 194 13.22 20.99 -17.00
CA LYS A 194 12.24 19.95 -16.61
C LYS A 194 11.58 19.29 -17.82
N SER A 195 11.24 20.05 -18.87
CA SER A 195 10.70 19.53 -20.12
C SER A 195 11.69 18.61 -20.86
N ALA A 196 12.97 18.97 -20.95
CA ALA A 196 14.00 18.14 -21.56
C ALA A 196 14.16 16.80 -20.81
N VAL A 197 14.27 16.85 -19.48
CA VAL A 197 14.34 15.64 -18.63
C VAL A 197 13.06 14.80 -18.72
N THR A 198 11.89 15.43 -18.86
CA THR A 198 10.59 14.76 -19.07
C THR A 198 10.55 14.00 -20.40
N GLN A 199 11.07 14.58 -21.48
CA GLN A 199 11.15 13.92 -22.79
C GLN A 199 12.16 12.76 -22.76
N LEU A 200 13.32 12.96 -22.13
CA LEU A 200 14.33 11.92 -21.93
C LEU A 200 13.79 10.74 -21.12
N CYS A 201 13.08 11.02 -20.02
CA CYS A 201 12.38 10.03 -19.21
C CYS A 201 11.42 9.16 -20.06
N ARG A 202 10.61 9.79 -20.91
CA ARG A 202 9.68 9.08 -21.82
C ARG A 202 10.40 8.25 -22.87
N ARG A 203 11.49 8.76 -23.48
CA ARG A 203 12.29 8.03 -24.47
C ARG A 203 13.01 6.83 -23.85
N MET A 204 13.43 6.92 -22.58
CA MET A 204 13.89 5.76 -21.79
C MET A 204 12.76 4.81 -21.34
N GLY A 205 11.51 5.02 -21.76
CA GLY A 205 10.36 4.14 -21.47
C GLY A 205 9.73 4.31 -20.08
N PHE A 206 10.13 5.34 -19.32
CA PHE A 206 9.57 5.64 -18.01
C PHE A 206 8.41 6.65 -18.12
N VAL A 207 7.60 6.73 -17.06
CA VAL A 207 6.47 7.64 -16.93
C VAL A 207 6.87 8.80 -16.00
N PRO A 208 7.17 10.00 -16.53
CA PRO A 208 7.48 11.15 -15.68
C PRO A 208 6.23 11.64 -14.96
N VAL A 209 6.40 12.01 -13.69
CA VAL A 209 5.38 12.63 -12.82
C VAL A 209 5.95 13.97 -12.36
N ASP A 210 5.33 15.08 -12.78
CA ASP A 210 5.75 16.42 -12.38
C ASP A 210 5.26 16.74 -10.96
N MET A 211 6.20 17.04 -10.06
CA MET A 211 5.99 17.41 -8.66
C MET A 211 6.18 18.92 -8.42
N GLY A 212 6.31 19.72 -9.48
CA GLY A 212 6.37 21.18 -9.43
C GLY A 212 7.79 21.76 -9.33
N PHE A 213 7.97 22.66 -8.37
CA PHE A 213 9.18 23.46 -8.13
C PHE A 213 10.26 22.66 -7.40
N LEU A 214 11.51 23.13 -7.39
CA LEU A 214 12.64 22.45 -6.75
C LEU A 214 12.44 22.31 -5.23
N SER A 215 11.59 23.12 -4.60
CA SER A 215 11.14 22.94 -3.21
C SER A 215 10.56 21.56 -2.91
N SER A 216 9.97 20.88 -3.90
CA SER A 216 9.41 19.53 -3.74
C SER A 216 10.49 18.42 -3.68
N SER A 217 11.75 18.74 -3.96
CA SER A 217 12.84 17.75 -4.04
C SER A 217 13.11 17.03 -2.73
N LEU A 218 12.91 17.68 -1.58
CA LEU A 218 13.03 17.06 -0.26
C LEU A 218 11.98 15.95 -0.03
N GLU A 219 10.76 16.12 -0.54
CA GLU A 219 9.75 15.05 -0.48
C GLU A 219 10.18 13.88 -1.37
N ILE A 220 10.62 14.16 -2.60
CA ILE A 220 11.09 13.16 -3.57
C ILE A 220 12.29 12.35 -3.06
N GLU A 221 13.24 13.00 -2.36
CA GLU A 221 14.39 12.35 -1.72
C GLU A 221 14.00 11.44 -0.56
N ASN A 222 12.90 11.74 0.12
CA ASN A 222 12.38 10.93 1.22
C ASN A 222 11.50 9.75 0.75
N ILE A 223 10.94 9.76 -0.46
CA ILE A 223 10.08 8.68 -0.98
C ILE A 223 10.69 7.27 -0.81
N PRO A 224 11.97 7.00 -1.16
CA PRO A 224 12.54 5.64 -1.07
C PRO A 224 12.66 5.11 0.37
N PHE A 225 12.65 5.96 1.39
CA PHE A 225 12.73 5.54 2.80
C PHE A 225 11.39 5.08 3.38
N TYR A 226 10.26 5.43 2.77
CA TYR A 226 8.93 5.18 3.34
C TYR A 226 8.32 3.85 2.90
N LEU A 227 8.58 2.80 3.67
CA LEU A 227 7.94 1.48 3.47
C LEU A 227 6.46 1.49 3.94
N PHE A 228 5.54 1.73 3.01
CA PHE A 228 4.07 1.68 3.21
C PHE A 228 3.52 2.61 4.32
N PRO A 229 3.83 3.92 4.34
CA PRO A 229 3.57 4.83 5.47
C PRO A 229 2.08 4.94 5.90
N SER A 230 1.17 4.82 4.94
CA SER A 230 -0.27 4.87 5.18
C SER A 230 -0.83 3.60 5.84
N TRP A 231 -0.12 2.47 5.73
CA TRP A 231 -0.59 1.13 6.13
C TRP A 231 -0.23 0.73 7.56
N HIS A 232 0.79 1.31 8.20
CA HIS A 232 1.25 0.88 9.54
C HIS A 232 0.11 0.78 10.57
N ILE A 233 -0.73 1.82 10.69
CA ILE A 233 -1.87 1.84 11.64
C ILE A 233 -2.95 0.80 11.26
N PRO A 234 -3.47 0.75 10.01
CA PRO A 234 -4.37 -0.32 9.56
C PRO A 234 -3.86 -1.74 9.83
N ILE A 235 -2.59 -2.03 9.53
CA ILE A 235 -1.99 -3.36 9.74
C ILE A 235 -1.87 -3.65 11.24
N LEU A 236 -1.34 -2.72 12.05
CA LEU A 236 -1.23 -2.87 13.50
C LEU A 236 -2.60 -3.08 14.16
N CYS A 237 -3.62 -2.35 13.72
CA CYS A 237 -5.00 -2.51 14.19
C CYS A 237 -5.56 -3.88 13.81
N THR A 238 -5.36 -4.33 12.57
CA THR A 238 -5.77 -5.67 12.11
C THR A 238 -5.12 -6.77 12.94
N LEU A 239 -3.81 -6.68 13.20
CA LEU A 239 -3.06 -7.66 13.99
C LEU A 239 -3.49 -7.65 15.47
N ALA A 240 -3.66 -6.47 16.08
CA ALA A 240 -4.10 -6.34 17.46
C ALA A 240 -5.52 -6.90 17.65
N LEU A 241 -6.46 -6.58 16.76
CA LEU A 241 -7.81 -7.15 16.76
C LEU A 241 -7.79 -8.67 16.53
N PHE A 242 -6.93 -9.16 15.64
CA PHE A 242 -6.80 -10.60 15.40
C PHE A 242 -6.28 -11.32 16.65
N ILE A 243 -5.21 -10.83 17.29
CA ILE A 243 -4.67 -11.41 18.53
C ILE A 243 -5.71 -11.38 19.64
N PHE A 244 -6.40 -10.25 19.84
CA PHE A 244 -7.47 -10.11 20.84
C PHE A 244 -8.60 -11.13 20.62
N PHE A 245 -9.21 -11.16 19.43
CA PHE A 245 -10.31 -12.07 19.14
C PHE A 245 -9.86 -13.54 19.09
N TYR A 246 -8.62 -13.83 18.66
CA TYR A 246 -8.07 -15.19 18.67
C TYR A 246 -7.90 -15.71 20.09
N LEU A 247 -7.32 -14.93 21.00
CA LEU A 247 -7.17 -15.29 22.41
C LEU A 247 -8.54 -15.42 23.10
N TYR A 248 -9.49 -14.53 22.79
CA TYR A 248 -10.87 -14.61 23.29
C TYR A 248 -11.56 -15.91 22.84
N ASN A 249 -11.51 -16.22 21.55
CA ASN A 249 -12.08 -17.45 20.98
C ASN A 249 -11.35 -18.71 21.49
N PHE A 250 -10.03 -18.67 21.67
CA PHE A 250 -9.26 -19.76 22.26
C PHE A 250 -9.73 -20.04 23.70
N THR A 251 -9.85 -19.00 24.54
CA THR A 251 -10.33 -19.13 25.92
C THR A 251 -11.74 -19.73 25.97
N ARG A 252 -12.66 -19.23 25.13
CA ARG A 252 -14.08 -19.63 25.14
C ARG A 252 -14.36 -20.99 24.49
N ASP A 253 -13.66 -21.36 23.41
CA ASP A 253 -13.97 -22.54 22.58
C ASP A 253 -12.96 -23.68 22.67
N VAL A 254 -11.77 -23.46 23.27
CA VAL A 254 -10.71 -24.47 23.45
C VAL A 254 -10.35 -24.66 24.92
N LEU A 255 -10.04 -23.57 25.65
CA LEU A 255 -9.57 -23.65 27.03
C LEU A 255 -10.67 -24.04 28.01
N HIS A 256 -11.88 -23.47 27.87
CA HIS A 256 -13.02 -23.81 28.73
C HIS A 256 -13.33 -25.33 28.73
N PRO A 257 -13.62 -26.01 27.59
CA PRO A 257 -13.88 -27.46 27.60
C PRO A 257 -12.70 -28.31 28.10
N TYR A 258 -11.47 -27.83 27.97
CA TYR A 258 -10.29 -28.51 28.51
C TYR A 258 -10.20 -28.42 30.04
N ILE A 259 -10.60 -27.29 30.64
CA ILE A 259 -10.65 -27.10 32.09
C ILE A 259 -11.87 -27.79 32.70
N THR A 260 -13.07 -27.51 32.18
CA THR A 260 -14.34 -27.93 32.81
C THR A 260 -14.72 -29.38 32.50
N GLU A 261 -14.52 -29.83 31.26
CA GLU A 261 -14.95 -31.15 30.79
C GLU A 261 -13.78 -32.12 30.57
N ARG A 262 -12.54 -31.66 30.78
CA ARG A 262 -11.28 -32.39 30.48
C ARG A 262 -11.15 -32.88 29.02
N LYS A 263 -11.90 -32.26 28.08
CA LYS A 263 -11.92 -32.66 26.66
C LYS A 263 -10.85 -31.91 25.86
N SER A 264 -9.91 -32.64 25.27
CA SER A 264 -8.93 -32.05 24.34
C SER A 264 -9.59 -31.72 22.99
N VAL A 265 -9.73 -30.44 22.70
CA VAL A 265 -10.26 -29.93 21.42
C VAL A 265 -9.27 -29.01 20.69
N PHE A 266 -7.97 -29.19 20.96
CA PHE A 266 -6.88 -28.35 20.43
C PHE A 266 -6.83 -28.32 18.89
N TYR A 267 -7.34 -29.35 18.21
CA TYR A 267 -7.49 -29.40 16.74
C TYR A 267 -8.35 -28.26 16.16
N LYS A 268 -9.14 -27.56 16.97
CA LYS A 268 -9.92 -26.39 16.56
C LYS A 268 -9.04 -25.22 16.12
N MET A 269 -7.87 -25.04 16.73
CA MET A 269 -7.07 -23.81 16.60
C MET A 269 -6.77 -23.39 15.16
N PRO A 270 -6.25 -24.26 14.26
CA PRO A 270 -5.83 -23.82 12.93
C PRO A 270 -6.96 -23.41 11.97
N ILE A 271 -8.22 -23.77 12.27
CA ILE A 271 -9.35 -23.53 11.36
C ILE A 271 -10.60 -23.00 12.09
N GLU A 272 -11.11 -23.66 13.14
CA GLU A 272 -12.34 -23.19 13.81
C GLU A 272 -12.08 -21.87 14.55
N THR A 273 -10.99 -21.77 15.32
CA THR A 273 -10.63 -20.52 16.03
C THR A 273 -10.26 -19.39 15.07
N VAL A 274 -9.53 -19.69 13.99
CA VAL A 274 -9.22 -18.71 12.93
C VAL A 274 -10.49 -18.22 12.22
N ASN A 275 -11.41 -19.11 11.85
CA ASN A 275 -12.61 -18.74 11.08
C ASN A 275 -13.68 -18.00 11.89
N VAL A 276 -13.67 -18.06 13.22
CA VAL A 276 -14.47 -17.14 14.07
C VAL A 276 -13.76 -15.79 14.25
N THR A 277 -12.42 -15.79 14.23
CA THR A 277 -11.60 -14.57 14.42
C THR A 277 -11.59 -13.67 13.19
N LEU A 278 -11.41 -14.22 11.99
CA LEU A 278 -11.35 -13.45 10.73
C LEU A 278 -12.58 -12.57 10.45
N PRO A 279 -13.85 -13.04 10.53
CA PRO A 279 -15.02 -12.18 10.33
C PRO A 279 -15.16 -11.14 11.44
N SER A 280 -14.76 -11.48 12.67
CA SER A 280 -14.73 -10.54 13.80
C SER A 280 -13.83 -9.33 13.51
N VAL A 281 -12.63 -9.58 12.99
CA VAL A 281 -11.70 -8.53 12.56
C VAL A 281 -12.24 -7.80 11.31
N ALA A 282 -12.74 -8.53 10.31
CA ALA A 282 -13.25 -7.95 9.07
C ALA A 282 -14.36 -6.92 9.32
N LEU A 283 -15.36 -7.28 10.12
CA LEU A 283 -16.55 -6.45 10.38
C LEU A 283 -16.24 -5.25 11.30
N VAL A 284 -15.36 -5.41 12.30
CA VAL A 284 -14.87 -4.28 13.10
C VAL A 284 -14.05 -3.32 12.23
N MET A 285 -13.12 -3.82 11.41
CA MET A 285 -12.34 -3.01 10.48
C MET A 285 -13.23 -2.29 9.45
N LEU A 286 -14.34 -2.89 9.02
CA LEU A 286 -15.33 -2.26 8.14
C LEU A 286 -16.04 -1.09 8.84
N ALA A 287 -16.48 -1.27 10.10
CA ALA A 287 -17.07 -0.18 10.88
C ALA A 287 -16.09 1.00 11.05
N LEU A 288 -14.80 0.71 11.28
CA LEU A 288 -13.73 1.72 11.38
C LEU A 288 -13.45 2.50 10.08
N VAL A 289 -13.96 2.07 8.91
CA VAL A 289 -13.96 2.88 7.68
C VAL A 289 -14.99 4.01 7.75
N TYR A 290 -16.16 3.75 8.32
CA TYR A 290 -17.32 4.65 8.27
C TYR A 290 -17.46 5.56 9.50
N LEU A 291 -17.10 5.05 10.68
CA LEU A 291 -17.08 5.80 11.94
C LEU A 291 -16.42 7.20 11.87
N PRO A 292 -15.23 7.42 11.26
CA PRO A 292 -14.65 8.77 11.21
C PRO A 292 -15.46 9.74 10.34
N GLY A 293 -16.20 9.24 9.34
CA GLY A 293 -17.14 10.05 8.55
C GLY A 293 -18.38 10.47 9.32
N LEU A 294 -18.83 9.65 10.29
CA LEU A 294 -19.89 9.99 11.24
C LEU A 294 -19.38 11.04 12.23
N SER A 295 -18.21 10.82 12.85
CA SER A 295 -17.57 11.77 13.78
C SER A 295 -17.33 13.14 13.14
N ALA A 296 -16.84 13.18 11.89
CA ALA A 296 -16.68 14.41 11.12
C ALA A 296 -18.02 15.13 10.85
N SER A 297 -19.08 14.37 10.57
CA SER A 297 -20.43 14.92 10.35
C SER A 297 -21.06 15.46 11.65
N TYR A 298 -20.83 14.78 12.78
CA TYR A 298 -21.23 15.25 14.11
C TYR A 298 -20.48 16.54 14.50
N LEU A 299 -19.16 16.59 14.31
CA LEU A 299 -18.37 17.81 14.57
C LEU A 299 -18.81 18.99 13.71
N GLN A 300 -19.17 18.77 12.43
CA GLN A 300 -19.76 19.81 11.57
C GLN A 300 -21.09 20.34 12.13
N LEU A 301 -21.98 19.45 12.60
CA LEU A 301 -23.27 19.84 13.20
C LEU A 301 -23.13 20.58 14.54
N TRP A 302 -22.18 20.13 15.38
CA TRP A 302 -21.88 20.70 16.69
C TRP A 302 -21.27 22.10 16.59
N ARG A 303 -20.23 22.26 15.77
CA ARG A 303 -19.58 23.56 15.50
C ARG A 303 -20.45 24.49 14.65
N GLY A 304 -21.34 23.94 13.83
CA GLY A 304 -22.22 24.72 12.94
C GLY A 304 -21.52 25.36 11.74
N THR A 305 -20.30 24.93 11.40
CA THR A 305 -19.51 25.38 10.24
C THR A 305 -18.74 24.20 9.62
N LYS A 306 -18.35 24.35 8.35
CA LYS A 306 -17.44 23.43 7.64
C LYS A 306 -15.98 23.89 7.62
N TYR A 307 -15.69 25.16 7.94
CA TYR A 307 -14.38 25.79 7.71
C TYR A 307 -13.38 25.54 8.86
N SER A 308 -13.86 25.15 10.04
CA SER A 308 -13.02 24.74 11.16
C SER A 308 -12.23 23.45 10.86
N LEU A 309 -10.91 23.47 11.04
CA LEU A 309 -10.04 22.29 10.86
C LEU A 309 -10.46 21.12 11.77
N PHE A 310 -10.37 19.88 11.26
CA PHE A 310 -10.59 18.68 12.07
C PHE A 310 -9.42 18.45 13.05
N PRO A 311 -9.63 17.83 14.21
CA PRO A 311 -8.54 17.41 15.08
C PRO A 311 -7.57 16.47 14.34
N ASN A 312 -6.26 16.63 14.55
CA ASN A 312 -5.21 15.89 13.83
C ASN A 312 -5.37 14.36 13.87
N TRP A 313 -5.95 13.79 14.93
CA TRP A 313 -6.23 12.34 15.01
C TRP A 313 -7.33 11.89 14.04
N LEU A 314 -8.35 12.72 13.81
CA LEU A 314 -9.48 12.40 12.95
C LEU A 314 -9.09 12.52 11.48
N ASP A 315 -8.31 13.55 11.12
CA ASP A 315 -7.81 13.73 9.76
C ASP A 315 -6.86 12.59 9.34
N ARG A 316 -5.92 12.22 10.23
CA ARG A 316 -5.03 11.05 10.07
C ARG A 316 -5.76 9.71 9.99
N TRP A 317 -7.04 9.64 10.38
CA TRP A 317 -7.91 8.46 10.24
C TRP A 317 -8.73 8.53 8.95
N LEU A 318 -9.32 9.69 8.63
CA LEU A 318 -10.07 9.94 7.39
C LEU A 318 -9.24 9.67 6.13
N THR A 319 -7.94 9.97 6.16
CA THR A 319 -6.96 9.71 5.10
C THR A 319 -6.59 8.23 4.93
N ARG A 320 -6.77 7.39 5.97
CA ARG A 320 -6.39 5.96 5.97
C ARG A 320 -7.56 4.99 5.70
N ARG A 321 -8.77 5.52 5.48
CA ARG A 321 -10.00 4.71 5.28
C ARG A 321 -9.88 3.64 4.19
N LYS A 322 -9.17 3.93 3.09
CA LYS A 322 -8.91 2.98 2.01
C LYS A 322 -8.16 1.73 2.51
N GLN A 323 -7.12 1.93 3.31
CA GLN A 323 -6.31 0.85 3.87
C GLN A 323 -7.10 0.03 4.92
N PHE A 324 -7.90 0.69 5.78
CA PHE A 324 -8.83 -0.02 6.68
C PHE A 324 -9.81 -0.91 5.90
N GLY A 325 -10.40 -0.40 4.81
CA GLY A 325 -11.31 -1.16 3.94
C GLY A 325 -10.65 -2.34 3.23
N LEU A 326 -9.41 -2.17 2.75
CA LEU A 326 -8.66 -3.26 2.10
C LEU A 326 -8.23 -4.35 3.10
N CYS A 327 -7.84 -3.98 4.33
CA CYS A 327 -7.60 -4.96 5.40
C CYS A 327 -8.89 -5.71 5.79
N SER A 328 -10.01 -5.00 5.92
CA SER A 328 -11.34 -5.60 6.15
C SER A 328 -11.71 -6.62 5.06
N PHE A 329 -11.56 -6.23 3.79
CA PHE A 329 -11.82 -7.10 2.64
C PHE A 329 -10.93 -8.36 2.63
N LEU A 330 -9.63 -8.22 2.92
CA LEU A 330 -8.73 -9.37 3.02
C LEU A 330 -9.19 -10.37 4.11
N CYS A 331 -9.56 -9.88 5.29
CA CYS A 331 -10.10 -10.75 6.35
C CYS A 331 -11.44 -11.39 5.95
N ALA A 332 -12.31 -10.69 5.21
CA ALA A 332 -13.58 -11.22 4.71
C ALA A 332 -13.39 -12.32 3.64
N VAL A 333 -12.46 -12.13 2.70
CA VAL A 333 -12.12 -13.13 1.68
C VAL A 333 -11.51 -14.37 2.32
N LEU A 334 -10.59 -14.20 3.28
CA LEU A 334 -10.02 -15.33 4.02
C LEU A 334 -11.11 -16.07 4.81
N HIS A 335 -12.01 -15.36 5.50
CA HIS A 335 -13.16 -15.97 6.19
C HIS A 335 -14.05 -16.77 5.22
N ALA A 336 -14.31 -16.27 4.01
CA ALA A 336 -15.08 -17.01 3.00
C ALA A 336 -14.37 -18.31 2.58
N VAL A 337 -13.06 -18.26 2.29
CA VAL A 337 -12.25 -19.45 1.95
C VAL A 337 -12.22 -20.47 3.10
N TYR A 338 -11.97 -20.01 4.34
CA TYR A 338 -12.00 -20.88 5.51
C TYR A 338 -13.38 -21.51 5.74
N SER A 339 -14.47 -20.76 5.51
CA SER A 339 -15.85 -21.25 5.64
C SER A 339 -16.20 -22.28 4.56
N LEU A 340 -15.85 -22.04 3.30
CA LEU A 340 -16.02 -23.00 2.20
C LEU A 340 -15.18 -24.27 2.42
N SER A 341 -14.05 -24.19 3.12
CA SER A 341 -13.23 -25.37 3.46
C SER A 341 -13.85 -26.27 4.55
N LEU A 342 -14.84 -25.78 5.33
CA LEU A 342 -15.35 -26.47 6.52
C LEU A 342 -15.78 -27.95 6.30
N PRO A 343 -16.52 -28.33 5.24
CA PRO A 343 -16.91 -29.72 5.00
C PRO A 343 -15.74 -30.63 4.56
N MET A 344 -14.68 -30.09 3.96
CA MET A 344 -13.52 -30.88 3.49
C MET A 344 -12.68 -31.48 4.63
N ARG A 345 -12.92 -31.05 5.87
CA ARG A 345 -12.06 -31.35 7.02
C ARG A 345 -12.40 -32.72 7.60
N LYS A 346 -11.37 -33.52 7.94
CA LYS A 346 -11.54 -34.81 8.62
C LYS A 346 -12.41 -34.70 9.89
N SER A 347 -12.27 -33.62 10.66
CA SER A 347 -13.09 -33.35 11.85
C SER A 347 -14.57 -33.11 11.54
N ALA A 348 -14.92 -32.50 10.40
CA ALA A 348 -16.31 -32.37 9.96
C ALA A 348 -16.87 -33.72 9.52
N ARG A 349 -16.11 -34.49 8.72
CA ARG A 349 -16.48 -35.85 8.30
C ARG A 349 -16.75 -36.78 9.49
N TYR A 350 -15.90 -36.77 10.53
CA TYR A 350 -16.14 -37.57 11.73
C TYR A 350 -17.35 -37.10 12.55
N LYS A 351 -17.60 -35.78 12.65
CA LYS A 351 -18.82 -35.24 13.28
C LYS A 351 -20.08 -35.73 12.55
N LEU A 352 -20.10 -35.63 11.21
CA LEU A 352 -21.21 -36.10 10.36
C LEU A 352 -21.48 -37.60 10.52
N LEU A 353 -20.46 -38.45 10.39
CA LEU A 353 -20.58 -39.91 10.55
C LEU A 353 -21.08 -40.30 11.96
N THR A 354 -20.62 -39.59 12.99
CA THR A 354 -21.07 -39.81 14.38
C THR A 354 -22.53 -39.39 14.59
N ALA A 355 -22.99 -38.33 13.92
CA ALA A 355 -24.38 -37.90 13.97
C ALA A 355 -25.30 -38.90 13.27
N ALA A 356 -24.98 -39.30 12.03
CA ALA A 356 -25.76 -40.28 11.28
C ALA A 356 -25.87 -41.64 12.00
N PHE A 357 -24.77 -42.13 12.58
CA PHE A 357 -24.78 -43.37 13.39
C PHE A 357 -25.69 -43.25 14.63
N LYS A 358 -25.71 -42.09 15.29
CA LYS A 358 -26.62 -41.83 16.43
C LYS A 358 -28.08 -41.79 15.98
N GLN A 359 -28.41 -41.07 14.90
CA GLN A 359 -29.75 -40.98 14.35
C GLN A 359 -30.32 -42.37 14.06
N VAL A 360 -29.58 -43.21 13.32
CA VAL A 360 -29.97 -44.59 13.01
C VAL A 360 -30.14 -45.43 14.29
N LYS A 361 -29.21 -45.31 15.26
CA LYS A 361 -29.34 -46.01 16.56
C LYS A 361 -30.53 -45.55 17.40
N GLN A 362 -31.04 -44.34 17.18
CA GLN A 362 -32.20 -43.78 17.87
C GLN A 362 -33.52 -44.05 17.14
N GLY A 363 -33.51 -44.68 15.95
CA GLY A 363 -34.72 -44.96 15.17
C GLY A 363 -35.38 -43.69 14.58
N VAL A 364 -34.61 -42.61 14.42
CA VAL A 364 -35.13 -41.32 13.93
C VAL A 364 -34.99 -41.26 12.41
N GLU A 365 -36.11 -41.39 11.70
CA GLU A 365 -36.13 -41.44 10.23
C GLU A 365 -35.76 -40.09 9.60
N ASP A 366 -36.46 -39.01 9.98
CA ASP A 366 -36.16 -37.64 9.55
C ASP A 366 -35.52 -36.82 10.69
N SER A 367 -34.55 -35.99 10.33
CA SER A 367 -33.84 -35.06 11.22
C SER A 367 -33.85 -33.61 10.70
N TRP A 368 -34.74 -33.29 9.75
CA TRP A 368 -35.01 -31.93 9.29
C TRP A 368 -35.48 -31.01 10.44
N VAL A 369 -34.90 -29.82 10.52
CA VAL A 369 -35.33 -28.76 11.45
C VAL A 369 -35.44 -27.47 10.65
N ASP A 370 -36.67 -27.11 10.29
CA ASP A 370 -36.95 -26.05 9.31
C ASP A 370 -36.34 -24.69 9.70
N GLU A 371 -36.43 -24.31 10.98
CA GLU A 371 -35.84 -23.07 11.50
C GLU A 371 -34.30 -23.04 11.37
N GLU A 372 -33.61 -24.17 11.59
CA GLU A 372 -32.15 -24.21 11.44
C GLU A 372 -31.74 -24.10 9.96
N VAL A 373 -32.54 -24.65 9.04
CA VAL A 373 -32.34 -24.54 7.59
C VAL A 373 -32.58 -23.10 7.12
N TRP A 374 -33.72 -22.49 7.46
CA TRP A 374 -34.00 -21.08 7.13
C TRP A 374 -32.91 -20.14 7.65
N ARG A 375 -32.49 -20.32 8.91
CA ARG A 375 -31.40 -19.53 9.50
C ARG A 375 -30.10 -19.68 8.69
N MET A 376 -29.73 -20.91 8.32
CA MET A 376 -28.53 -21.21 7.51
C MET A 376 -28.57 -20.55 6.13
N GLU A 377 -29.64 -20.76 5.36
CA GLU A 377 -29.77 -20.23 4.00
C GLU A 377 -29.81 -18.69 3.99
N LEU A 378 -30.54 -18.08 4.94
CA LEU A 378 -30.61 -16.63 5.07
C LEU A 378 -29.26 -16.00 5.39
N TYR A 379 -28.52 -16.49 6.41
CA TYR A 379 -27.23 -15.89 6.72
C TYR A 379 -26.19 -16.16 5.64
N LEU A 380 -26.21 -17.34 4.99
CA LEU A 380 -25.25 -17.68 3.93
C LEU A 380 -25.46 -16.78 2.70
N SER A 381 -26.70 -16.63 2.24
CA SER A 381 -27.07 -15.77 1.12
C SER A 381 -26.69 -14.30 1.36
N VAL A 382 -27.05 -13.74 2.52
CA VAL A 382 -26.68 -12.36 2.89
C VAL A 382 -25.17 -12.19 3.04
N GLY A 383 -24.44 -13.22 3.49
CA GLY A 383 -22.97 -13.22 3.54
C GLY A 383 -22.32 -13.16 2.15
N ILE A 384 -22.86 -13.89 1.18
CA ILE A 384 -22.41 -13.85 -0.23
C ILE A 384 -22.67 -12.46 -0.82
N MET A 385 -23.86 -11.88 -0.58
CA MET A 385 -24.18 -10.51 -1.02
C MET A 385 -23.25 -9.46 -0.39
N ALA A 386 -22.93 -9.59 0.90
CA ALA A 386 -21.99 -8.71 1.58
C ALA A 386 -20.59 -8.79 0.97
N LEU A 387 -20.08 -9.99 0.70
CA LEU A 387 -18.77 -10.19 0.07
C LEU A 387 -18.73 -9.65 -1.38
N GLY A 388 -19.83 -9.80 -2.14
CA GLY A 388 -19.98 -9.22 -3.47
C GLY A 388 -19.87 -7.68 -3.45
N LEU A 389 -20.57 -7.03 -2.52
CA LEU A 389 -20.46 -5.58 -2.32
C LEU A 389 -19.06 -5.16 -1.89
N LEU A 390 -18.43 -5.86 -0.93
CA LEU A 390 -17.04 -5.58 -0.52
C LEU A 390 -16.04 -5.73 -1.67
N SER A 391 -16.26 -6.71 -2.56
CA SER A 391 -15.43 -6.93 -3.74
C SER A 391 -15.48 -5.74 -4.70
N LEU A 392 -16.66 -5.14 -4.89
CA LEU A 392 -16.83 -3.92 -5.70
C LEU A 392 -16.11 -2.71 -5.08
N LEU A 393 -16.11 -2.57 -3.76
CA LEU A 393 -15.33 -1.54 -3.05
C LEU A 393 -13.81 -1.75 -3.19
N ALA A 394 -13.36 -3.00 -3.21
CA ALA A 394 -11.95 -3.36 -3.40
C ALA A 394 -11.49 -3.10 -4.85
N VAL A 395 -12.27 -3.51 -5.86
CA VAL A 395 -11.96 -3.26 -7.28
C VAL A 395 -11.92 -1.75 -7.57
N THR A 396 -12.88 -0.98 -7.08
CA THR A 396 -12.87 0.49 -7.23
C THR A 396 -11.82 1.21 -6.37
N SER A 397 -11.08 0.49 -5.52
CA SER A 397 -9.88 0.99 -4.84
C SER A 397 -8.60 0.85 -5.68
N LEU A 398 -8.62 0.15 -6.81
CA LEU A 398 -7.49 0.07 -7.74
C LEU A 398 -7.28 1.42 -8.45
N PRO A 399 -6.05 1.97 -8.54
CA PRO A 399 -5.82 3.30 -9.16
C PRO A 399 -6.32 3.42 -10.61
N SER A 400 -6.19 2.36 -11.40
CA SER A 400 -6.68 2.32 -12.79
C SER A 400 -8.20 2.47 -12.90
N VAL A 401 -8.96 1.93 -11.93
CA VAL A 401 -10.43 2.05 -11.87
C VAL A 401 -10.81 3.39 -11.24
N ALA A 402 -10.18 3.75 -10.11
CA ALA A 402 -10.46 4.99 -9.39
C ALA A 402 -10.23 6.25 -10.23
N ASN A 403 -9.23 6.25 -11.12
CA ASN A 403 -8.92 7.37 -12.01
C ASN A 403 -9.82 7.43 -13.26
N ALA A 404 -10.57 6.36 -13.58
CA ALA A 404 -11.48 6.29 -14.71
C ALA A 404 -12.94 6.61 -14.34
N VAL A 405 -13.24 6.73 -13.05
CA VAL A 405 -14.58 6.89 -12.47
C VAL A 405 -14.73 8.30 -11.90
N ASN A 406 -15.84 8.99 -12.18
CA ASN A 406 -16.01 10.37 -11.71
C ASN A 406 -16.35 10.43 -10.21
N TRP A 407 -16.20 11.61 -9.61
CA TRP A 407 -16.39 11.78 -8.16
C TRP A 407 -17.80 11.38 -7.67
N ARG A 408 -18.85 11.52 -8.49
CA ARG A 408 -20.23 11.14 -8.10
C ARG A 408 -20.38 9.62 -8.04
N GLU A 409 -19.87 8.91 -9.04
CA GLU A 409 -19.84 7.45 -9.10
C GLU A 409 -18.96 6.87 -7.99
N PHE A 410 -17.75 7.40 -7.83
CA PHE A 410 -16.83 6.98 -6.77
C PHE A 410 -17.45 7.18 -5.38
N SER A 411 -18.11 8.32 -5.15
CA SER A 411 -18.83 8.59 -3.90
C SER A 411 -20.06 7.68 -3.71
N PHE A 412 -20.81 7.39 -4.78
CA PHE A 412 -21.92 6.43 -4.74
C PHE A 412 -21.44 5.03 -4.32
N ILE A 413 -20.38 4.52 -4.93
CA ILE A 413 -19.82 3.20 -4.60
C ILE A 413 -19.23 3.23 -3.19
N GLN A 414 -18.23 4.07 -2.93
CA GLN A 414 -17.45 4.06 -1.68
C GLN A 414 -18.22 4.59 -0.45
N SER A 415 -19.37 5.25 -0.63
CA SER A 415 -20.25 5.62 0.49
C SER A 415 -21.60 4.91 0.50
N THR A 416 -22.34 4.86 -0.61
CA THR A 416 -23.72 4.31 -0.59
C THR A 416 -23.70 2.79 -0.60
N LEU A 417 -23.02 2.19 -1.57
CA LEU A 417 -22.77 0.73 -1.55
C LEU A 417 -21.86 0.34 -0.39
N GLY A 418 -20.99 1.26 0.07
CA GLY A 418 -20.20 1.13 1.29
C GLY A 418 -21.03 0.87 2.55
N TYR A 419 -22.01 1.72 2.85
CA TYR A 419 -22.96 1.49 3.95
C TYR A 419 -23.86 0.26 3.70
N GLY A 420 -24.19 -0.05 2.44
CA GLY A 420 -24.89 -1.28 2.07
C GLY A 420 -24.09 -2.54 2.42
N ALA A 421 -22.78 -2.56 2.17
CA ALA A 421 -21.88 -3.65 2.53
C ALA A 421 -21.79 -3.82 4.05
N LEU A 422 -21.68 -2.71 4.81
CA LEU A 422 -21.70 -2.73 6.28
C LEU A 422 -23.03 -3.28 6.81
N PHE A 423 -24.17 -2.85 6.24
CA PHE A 423 -25.49 -3.35 6.60
C PHE A 423 -25.61 -4.86 6.35
N MET A 424 -25.29 -5.33 5.14
CA MET A 424 -25.38 -6.75 4.80
C MET A 424 -24.42 -7.62 5.64
N ALA A 425 -23.18 -7.17 5.88
CA ALA A 425 -22.25 -7.89 6.75
C ALA A 425 -22.74 -7.96 8.21
N THR A 426 -23.37 -6.89 8.72
CA THR A 426 -23.99 -6.87 10.05
C THR A 426 -25.21 -7.80 10.11
N LEU A 427 -26.07 -7.77 9.08
CA LEU A 427 -27.25 -8.62 8.97
C LEU A 427 -26.89 -10.11 8.87
N HIS A 428 -25.86 -10.46 8.10
CA HIS A 428 -25.27 -11.81 8.08
C HIS A 428 -24.88 -12.27 9.50
N THR A 429 -24.18 -11.43 10.26
CA THR A 429 -23.79 -11.77 11.66
C THR A 429 -24.99 -11.84 12.61
N LEU A 430 -26.02 -11.01 12.43
CA LEU A 430 -27.27 -11.09 13.21
C LEU A 430 -28.05 -12.38 12.92
N LEU A 431 -28.19 -12.75 11.64
CA LEU A 431 -28.88 -13.99 11.21
C LEU A 431 -28.11 -15.25 11.63
N PHE A 432 -26.78 -15.21 11.66
CA PHE A 432 -25.95 -16.26 12.26
C PHE A 432 -26.13 -16.37 13.79
N GLY A 433 -26.39 -15.24 14.46
CA GLY A 433 -26.66 -15.17 15.89
C GLY A 433 -28.04 -15.74 16.25
N TRP A 434 -29.10 -15.23 15.61
CA TRP A 434 -30.50 -15.65 15.81
C TRP A 434 -30.87 -15.74 17.30
N ASP A 435 -31.31 -16.91 17.75
CA ASP A 435 -31.66 -17.30 19.12
C ASP A 435 -30.45 -17.32 20.07
N ARG A 436 -29.26 -17.62 19.55
CA ARG A 436 -28.04 -17.93 20.32
C ARG A 436 -27.52 -16.75 21.16
N ALA A 437 -28.02 -15.55 20.93
CA ALA A 437 -27.75 -14.38 21.77
C ALA A 437 -28.32 -14.53 23.20
N PHE A 438 -29.41 -15.30 23.33
CA PHE A 438 -30.20 -15.45 24.55
C PHE A 438 -29.98 -16.80 25.26
N SER A 439 -29.32 -17.76 24.61
CA SER A 439 -29.00 -19.07 25.21
C SER A 439 -27.84 -18.97 26.20
N TRP A 440 -28.10 -19.24 27.48
CA TRP A 440 -27.10 -19.19 28.55
C TRP A 440 -25.86 -20.08 28.30
N ASP A 441 -26.01 -21.21 27.61
CA ASP A 441 -24.93 -22.16 27.26
C ASP A 441 -23.81 -21.56 26.38
N GLN A 442 -24.02 -20.39 25.78
CA GLN A 442 -23.00 -19.68 25.00
C GLN A 442 -22.05 -18.86 25.88
N TYR A 443 -22.43 -18.52 27.11
CA TYR A 443 -21.73 -17.60 28.02
C TYR A 443 -20.66 -18.30 28.89
N ARG A 444 -19.75 -19.01 28.22
CA ARG A 444 -18.66 -19.78 28.86
C ARG A 444 -17.70 -18.87 29.62
N PHE A 445 -17.43 -19.19 30.89
CA PHE A 445 -16.75 -18.29 31.85
C PHE A 445 -17.37 -16.87 31.94
N TYR A 446 -18.69 -16.75 31.77
CA TYR A 446 -19.43 -15.47 31.67
C TYR A 446 -19.04 -14.60 30.46
N LEU A 447 -18.17 -15.08 29.56
CA LEU A 447 -17.76 -14.37 28.34
C LEU A 447 -18.85 -14.56 27.26
N PRO A 448 -19.47 -13.47 26.74
CA PRO A 448 -20.48 -13.59 25.70
C PRO A 448 -19.92 -14.22 24.40
N PRO A 449 -20.77 -14.85 23.56
CA PRO A 449 -20.35 -15.30 22.24
C PRO A 449 -19.84 -14.10 21.40
N THR A 450 -18.71 -14.30 20.72
CA THR A 450 -17.90 -13.22 20.12
C THR A 450 -18.67 -12.32 19.15
N PHE A 451 -19.68 -12.85 18.46
CA PHE A 451 -20.50 -12.07 17.53
C PHE A 451 -21.21 -10.88 18.22
N LEU A 452 -21.61 -11.01 19.49
CA LEU A 452 -22.21 -9.91 20.25
C LEU A 452 -21.24 -8.75 20.46
N LEU A 453 -19.97 -9.04 20.78
CA LEU A 453 -18.93 -8.00 20.93
C LEU A 453 -18.63 -7.32 19.58
N VAL A 454 -18.59 -8.09 18.50
CA VAL A 454 -18.31 -7.60 17.14
C VAL A 454 -19.42 -6.68 16.65
N LEU A 455 -20.69 -6.98 16.94
CA LEU A 455 -21.85 -6.22 16.47
C LEU A 455 -21.96 -4.79 17.04
N ILE A 456 -21.31 -4.48 18.18
CA ILE A 456 -21.42 -3.18 18.85
C ILE A 456 -21.03 -2.01 17.93
N LEU A 457 -19.87 -2.08 17.28
CA LEU A 457 -19.36 -0.99 16.43
C LEU A 457 -20.10 -0.84 15.08
N PRO A 458 -20.42 -1.91 14.34
CA PRO A 458 -21.29 -1.85 13.16
C PRO A 458 -22.68 -1.29 13.47
N LEU A 459 -23.35 -1.76 14.53
CA LEU A 459 -24.67 -1.26 14.91
C LEU A 459 -24.61 0.22 15.31
N GLY A 460 -23.60 0.63 16.11
CA GLY A 460 -23.37 2.04 16.43
C GLY A 460 -23.14 2.91 15.19
N ALA A 461 -22.40 2.41 14.20
CA ALA A 461 -22.18 3.11 12.94
C ALA A 461 -23.44 3.18 12.06
N LEU A 462 -24.25 2.13 12.01
CA LEU A 462 -25.52 2.11 11.26
C LEU A 462 -26.59 3.01 11.90
N LEU A 463 -26.71 2.99 13.23
CA LEU A 463 -27.59 3.89 13.99
C LEU A 463 -27.15 5.36 13.86
N GLY A 464 -25.85 5.63 13.98
CA GLY A 464 -25.29 6.97 13.73
C GLY A 464 -25.51 7.45 12.30
N ARG A 465 -25.45 6.54 11.32
CA ARG A 465 -25.79 6.84 9.92
C ARG A 465 -27.29 7.16 9.76
N LEU A 466 -28.17 6.38 10.38
CA LEU A 466 -29.62 6.60 10.35
C LEU A 466 -29.98 7.99 10.93
N ALA A 467 -29.42 8.34 12.09
CA ALA A 467 -29.62 9.64 12.73
C ALA A 467 -29.19 10.83 11.85
N LEU A 468 -28.12 10.69 11.06
CA LEU A 468 -27.68 11.71 10.10
C LEU A 468 -28.50 11.77 8.80
N VAL A 469 -29.34 10.77 8.52
CA VAL A 469 -30.24 10.71 7.36
C VAL A 469 -31.62 11.29 7.66
N LEU A 470 -32.03 11.36 8.94
CA LEU A 470 -33.27 12.01 9.37
C LEU A 470 -33.39 13.43 8.79
N PRO A 471 -34.54 13.84 8.19
CA PRO A 471 -34.63 15.07 7.41
C PRO A 471 -34.15 16.34 8.12
N CYS A 472 -34.50 16.51 9.40
CA CYS A 472 -34.08 17.67 10.21
C CYS A 472 -32.55 17.77 10.36
N VAL A 473 -31.86 16.66 10.52
CA VAL A 473 -30.38 16.60 10.64
C VAL A 473 -29.73 16.70 9.25
N ALA A 474 -30.27 15.97 8.27
CA ALA A 474 -29.75 15.93 6.90
C ALA A 474 -29.83 17.28 6.19
N LEU A 475 -30.91 18.06 6.39
CA LEU A 475 -31.07 19.41 5.83
C LEU A 475 -30.05 20.38 6.45
N ARG A 476 -29.90 20.38 7.78
CA ARG A 476 -28.92 21.23 8.48
C ARG A 476 -27.48 20.90 8.10
N LEU A 477 -27.13 19.61 8.00
CA LEU A 477 -25.82 19.18 7.53
C LEU A 477 -25.56 19.56 6.06
N ARG A 478 -26.60 19.53 5.21
CA ARG A 478 -26.53 20.00 3.81
C ARG A 478 -26.33 21.51 3.71
N GLN A 479 -26.98 22.30 4.58
CA GLN A 479 -26.77 23.75 4.69
C GLN A 479 -25.32 24.07 5.09
N ILE A 480 -24.82 23.45 6.16
CA ILE A 480 -23.43 23.64 6.64
C ILE A 480 -22.41 23.31 5.54
N ARG A 481 -22.62 22.20 4.80
CA ARG A 481 -21.74 21.81 3.69
C ARG A 481 -21.81 22.78 2.50
N ARG A 482 -22.97 23.40 2.25
CA ARG A 482 -23.11 24.50 1.28
C ARG A 482 -22.43 25.80 1.72
N GLY A 483 -22.09 25.95 3.01
CA GLY A 483 -21.41 27.13 3.56
C GLY A 483 -22.22 27.95 4.56
N TRP A 484 -23.36 27.44 5.04
CA TRP A 484 -24.08 28.07 6.16
C TRP A 484 -23.25 27.96 7.45
N GLU A 485 -23.19 29.06 8.19
CA GLU A 485 -22.55 29.11 9.51
C GLU A 485 -23.55 29.49 10.59
N ARG A 486 -23.42 28.88 11.78
CA ARG A 486 -24.19 29.26 12.96
C ARG A 486 -23.61 30.54 13.56
N SER A 487 -24.11 31.68 13.11
CA SER A 487 -23.69 33.05 13.45
C SER A 487 -23.12 33.24 14.86
N GLN A 488 -21.78 33.32 14.95
CA GLN A 488 -21.02 33.96 16.01
C GLN A 488 -19.83 34.69 15.38
N TYR A 489 -19.36 35.75 16.05
CA TYR A 489 -18.52 36.80 15.46
C TYR A 489 -17.31 36.31 14.67
N ILE A 490 -17.14 36.88 13.48
CA ILE A 490 -15.93 36.75 12.66
C ILE A 490 -14.78 37.48 13.37
N ARG A 491 -14.01 36.76 14.20
CA ARG A 491 -12.66 37.18 14.54
C ARG A 491 -11.71 36.62 13.49
N PHE A 492 -11.52 37.37 12.40
CA PHE A 492 -10.35 37.19 11.55
C PHE A 492 -9.11 37.44 12.41
N THR A 493 -8.41 36.38 12.81
CA THR A 493 -7.05 36.50 13.31
C THR A 493 -6.14 36.74 12.11
N LEU A 494 -6.15 37.99 11.62
CA LEU A 494 -4.94 38.55 11.02
C LEU A 494 -3.83 38.39 12.05
N THR A 495 -2.68 37.90 11.62
CA THR A 495 -1.46 37.94 12.43
C THR A 495 -1.01 39.39 12.47
N ASP A 496 -1.03 40.02 13.65
CA ASP A 496 -0.64 41.42 13.82
C ASP A 496 0.84 41.63 13.45
N GLY A 497 1.07 41.97 12.18
CA GLY A 497 2.26 42.67 11.75
C GLY A 497 2.18 44.09 12.28
N GLY A 498 2.87 44.35 13.39
CA GLY A 498 2.71 45.59 14.15
C GLY A 498 2.97 46.85 13.33
N CYS A 499 1.93 47.64 13.11
CA CYS A 499 2.03 49.03 12.70
C CYS A 499 1.10 49.84 13.60
N HIS A 500 1.67 50.76 14.38
CA HIS A 500 0.88 51.83 14.99
C HIS A 500 0.37 52.74 13.88
N ASP A 501 -0.91 53.07 13.88
CA ASP A 501 -1.29 54.43 13.55
C ASP A 501 -2.54 54.90 14.32
N ARG A 502 -2.84 56.19 14.17
CA ARG A 502 -3.58 56.99 15.15
C ARG A 502 -5.11 56.86 15.07
N LEU A 503 -5.74 57.14 16.21
CA LEU A 503 -7.15 57.49 16.31
C LEU A 503 -7.39 58.87 15.68
N GLU A 504 -8.34 58.96 14.75
CA GLU A 504 -9.12 60.18 14.51
C GLU A 504 -10.60 59.80 14.54
N ASP A 505 -11.38 60.40 15.43
CA ASP A 505 -12.81 60.17 15.57
C ASP A 505 -13.59 60.90 14.47
N ALA A 506 -14.59 60.22 13.89
CA ALA A 506 -15.48 60.80 12.90
C ALA A 506 -16.95 60.49 13.20
N SER A 507 -17.66 61.50 13.74
CA SER A 507 -19.12 61.60 13.92
C SER A 507 -19.78 60.67 14.97
N ALA A 508 -20.85 61.09 15.70
CA ALA A 508 -21.36 62.44 16.00
C ALA A 508 -22.45 62.37 17.09
N VAL A 509 -22.67 63.50 17.79
CA VAL A 509 -23.79 63.84 18.71
C VAL A 509 -23.98 62.91 19.92
#